data_AF-A0A8C9FQ96-F1
#
_entry.id   AF-A0A8C9FQ96-F1
#
_cell.length_a   1.000
_cell.length_b   1.000
_cell.length_c   1.000
_cell.angle_alpha   90.00
_cell.angle_beta   90.00
_cell.angle_gamma   90.00
#
_symmetry.space_group_name_H-M   'P 1'
#
loop_
_entity.id
_entity.type
_entity.pdbx_description
1 polymer ?
#
loop_
_entity_poly.entity_id
_entity_poly.type
_entity_poly.pdbx_seq_one_letter_code
_entity_poly.pdbx_strand_id
1 'polypeptide(L)' 'MILRKQRRDFLSEASIMGQFDHPNVIHLEGVVTKSSPVMIITEFMENGSIRGGLEREIPSL' A
#
# COMPACT_ATOMS: atom_id res chain seq x y z
N MET A 1 19.15 6.82 -13.45
CA MET A 1 18.74 5.40 -13.64
C MET A 1 17.90 4.87 -12.46
N ILE A 2 18.25 5.21 -11.21
CA ILE A 2 17.55 4.77 -9.97
C ILE A 2 16.07 5.20 -9.93
N LEU A 3 15.75 6.46 -10.23
CA LEU A 3 14.36 6.96 -10.19
C LEU A 3 13.42 6.24 -11.18
N ARG A 4 13.93 5.84 -12.35
CA ARG A 4 13.15 5.05 -13.33
C ARG A 4 12.89 3.62 -12.84
N LYS A 5 13.79 3.07 -12.03
CA LYS A 5 13.62 1.75 -11.42
C LYS A 5 12.54 1.81 -10.34
N GLN A 6 12.65 2.75 -9.40
CA GLN A 6 11.64 2.97 -8.36
C GLN A 6 10.24 3.16 -8.95
N ARG A 7 10.11 3.93 -10.04
CA ARG A 7 8.81 4.10 -10.72
C ARG A 7 8.21 2.80 -11.23
N ARG A 8 9.04 1.90 -11.82
CA ARG A 8 8.55 0.62 -12.34
C ARG A 8 8.18 -0.33 -11.21
N ASP A 9 9.02 -0.39 -10.18
CA ASP A 9 8.80 -1.28 -9.03
C ASP A 9 7.47 -0.90 -8.35
N PHE A 10 7.23 0.41 -8.16
CA PHE A 10 5.99 0.94 -7.58
C PHE A 10 4.73 0.63 -8.43
N LEU A 11 4.82 0.76 -9.76
CA LEU A 11 3.71 0.38 -10.64
C LEU A 11 3.48 -1.14 -10.69
N SER A 12 4.54 -1.93 -10.51
CA SER A 12 4.43 -3.39 -10.41
C SER A 12 3.69 -3.81 -9.15
N GLU A 13 3.96 -3.15 -8.01
CA GLU A 13 3.21 -3.37 -6.76
C GLU A 13 1.73 -3.03 -6.94
N ALA A 14 1.42 -1.86 -7.51
CA ALA A 14 0.04 -1.47 -7.80
C ALA A 14 -0.65 -2.47 -8.74
N SER A 15 0.05 -3.00 -9.75
CA SER A 15 -0.51 -4.01 -10.65
C SER A 15 -0.83 -5.32 -9.95
N ILE A 16 -0.07 -5.71 -8.92
CA ILE A 16 -0.37 -6.89 -8.12
C ILE A 16 -1.57 -6.62 -7.22
N MET A 17 -1.61 -5.46 -6.55
CA MET A 17 -2.74 -5.07 -5.70
C MET A 17 -4.06 -5.02 -6.46
N GLY A 18 -4.07 -4.42 -7.66
CA GLY A 18 -5.27 -4.29 -8.49
C GLY A 18 -5.81 -5.60 -9.09
N GLN A 19 -5.13 -6.73 -8.87
CA GLN A 19 -5.63 -8.05 -9.26
C GLN A 19 -6.61 -8.65 -8.23
N PHE A 20 -6.65 -8.11 -7.02
CA PHE A 20 -7.45 -8.64 -5.92
C PHE A 20 -8.66 -7.75 -5.63
N ASP A 21 -9.80 -8.40 -5.48
CA ASP A 21 -11.04 -7.80 -4.97
C ASP A 21 -11.63 -8.75 -3.92
N HIS A 22 -11.31 -8.50 -2.64
CA HIS A 22 -11.70 -9.37 -1.54
C HIS A 22 -11.75 -8.56 -0.22
N PRO A 23 -12.73 -8.79 0.67
CA PRO A 23 -12.91 -8.01 1.90
C PRO A 23 -11.73 -8.04 2.89
N ASN A 24 -10.80 -8.97 2.73
CA ASN A 24 -9.61 -9.12 3.59
C ASN A 24 -8.30 -8.78 2.85
N VAL A 25 -8.38 -8.18 1.66
CA VAL A 25 -7.22 -7.71 0.90
C VAL A 25 -7.38 -6.22 0.70
N ILE A 26 -6.33 -5.45 0.96
CA ILE A 26 -6.38 -4.00 0.85
C ILE A 26 -6.77 -3.57 -0.57
N HIS A 27 -7.79 -2.73 -0.67
CA HIS A 27 -8.30 -2.26 -1.94
C HIS A 27 -7.42 -1.14 -2.52
N LEU A 28 -7.11 -1.26 -3.80
CA LEU A 28 -6.42 -0.22 -4.57
C LEU A 28 -7.45 0.71 -5.23
N GLU A 29 -7.56 1.94 -4.74
CA GLU A 29 -8.41 2.98 -5.33
C GLU A 29 -7.83 3.52 -6.64
N GLY A 30 -6.50 3.60 -6.75
CA GLY A 30 -5.86 4.01 -7.99
C GLY A 30 -4.40 4.43 -7.86
N VAL A 31 -3.85 4.95 -8.97
CA VAL A 31 -2.47 5.44 -9.05
C VAL A 31 -2.38 6.82 -9.68
N VAL A 32 -1.48 7.66 -9.16
CA VAL A 32 -1.15 8.97 -9.75
C VAL A 32 0.18 8.87 -10.47
N THR A 33 0.15 8.91 -11.80
CA THR A 33 1.33 8.69 -12.65
C THR A 33 1.80 9.93 -13.41
N LYS A 34 0.97 10.97 -13.48
CA LYS A 34 1.25 12.21 -14.22
C LYS A 34 2.16 13.18 -13.48
N SER A 35 2.21 13.10 -12.15
CA SER A 35 3.09 13.89 -11.29
C SER A 35 4.24 13.04 -10.73
N SER A 36 5.33 13.69 -10.33
CA SER A 36 6.40 13.07 -9.55
C SER A 36 6.33 13.58 -8.12
N PRO A 37 6.32 12.71 -7.10
CA PRO A 37 6.45 11.24 -7.19
C PRO A 37 5.19 10.54 -7.69
N VAL A 38 5.34 9.29 -8.14
CA VAL A 38 4.19 8.40 -8.40
C VAL A 38 3.59 7.99 -7.06
N MET A 39 2.26 7.93 -6.98
CA MET A 39 1.53 7.61 -5.75
C MET A 39 0.54 6.46 -5.96
N ILE A 40 0.39 5.62 -4.95
CA ILE A 40 -0.62 4.56 -4.82
C ILE A 40 -1.66 5.08 -3.82
N ILE A 41 -2.93 4.95 -4.19
CA ILE A 41 -4.06 5.33 -3.35
C ILE A 41 -4.76 4.03 -2.95
N THR A 42 -4.89 3.80 -1.65
CA THR A 42 -5.61 2.65 -1.08
C THR A 42 -6.74 3.15 -0.19
N GLU A 43 -7.60 2.21 0.22
CA GLU A 43 -8.49 2.46 1.35
C GLU A 43 -7.71 2.84 2.62
N PHE A 44 -8.37 3.58 3.51
CA PHE A 44 -7.80 3.99 4.78
C PHE A 44 -8.09 2.95 5.87
N MET A 45 -7.03 2.44 6.48
CA MET A 45 -7.11 1.52 7.61
C MET A 45 -7.06 2.32 8.92
N GLU A 46 -8.22 2.62 9.51
CA GLU A 46 -8.33 3.48 10.72
C GLU A 46 -7.48 2.98 11.90
N ASN A 47 -7.40 1.66 12.08
CA ASN A 47 -6.62 1.03 13.15
C ASN A 47 -5.14 0.83 12.78
N GLY A 48 -4.73 1.21 11.57
CA GLY A 48 -3.37 1.03 11.05
C GLY A 48 -2.97 -0.44 10.94
N SER A 49 -1.69 -0.73 11.20
CA SER A 49 -1.17 -2.10 11.11
C SER A 49 -1.58 -2.93 12.33
N ILE A 50 -1.92 -4.20 12.08
CA ILE A 50 -2.24 -5.17 13.14
C ILE A 50 -1.10 -5.28 14.15
N ARG A 51 0.16 -5.32 13.69
CA ARG A 51 1.34 -5.36 14.57
C ARG A 51 1.35 -4.19 15.55
N GLY A 52 1.17 -2.98 15.07
CA GLY A 52 1.12 -1.79 15.91
C GLY A 52 -0.11 -1.75 16.83
N GLY A 53 -1.21 -2.42 16.46
CA GLY A 53 -2.34 -2.64 17.37
C GLY A 53 -1.98 -3.60 18.51
N LEU A 54 -1.40 -4.76 18.18
CA LEU A 54 -1.02 -5.79 19.13
C LEU A 54 0.03 -5.31 20.14
N GLU A 55 1.04 -4.58 19.69
CA GLU A 55 2.09 -4.01 20.57
C GLU A 55 1.52 -3.00 21.59
N ARG A 56 0.38 -2.35 21.29
CA ARG A 56 -0.29 -1.44 22.23
C ARG A 56 -1.14 -2.18 23.26
N GLU A 57 -1.78 -3.27 22.85
CA GLU A 57 -2.64 -4.06 23.75
C GLU A 57 -1.84 -5.02 24.63
N ILE A 58 -0.74 -5.57 24.12
CA ILE A 58 0.13 -6.51 24.85
C ILE A 58 1.59 -6.01 24.76
N PRO A 59 2.00 -5.07 25.63
CA PRO A 59 3.34 -4.47 25.58
C PRO A 59 4.51 -5.43 25.84
N SER A 60 4.22 -6.69 26.16
CA SER A 60 5.18 -7.72 26.57
C SER A 60 5.40 -8.83 25.52
N LEU A 61 4.84 -8.67 24.31
CA LEU A 61 5.14 -9.47 23.11
C LEU A 61 6.03 -8.66 22.16
#